data_AF-A0A6U6CDP1-F1
#
_entry.id   AF-A0A6U6CDP1-F1
#
_cell.length_a   1.000
_cell.length_b   1.000
_cell.length_c   1.000
_cell.angle_alpha   90.00
_cell.angle_beta   90.00
_cell.angle_gamma   90.00
#
_symmetry.space_group_name_H-M   'P 1'
#
loop_
_entity.id
_entity.type
_entity.pdbx_description
1 polymer ?
#
loop_
_entity_poly.entity_id
_entity_poly.type
_entity_poly.pdbx_seq_one_letter_code
_entity_poly.pdbx_strand_id
1 'polypeptide(L)'
;MSANFRFQDGEVSATLIQDVKALKNLSEDQLEELVKICLQFLCSSDTETFVEKSTSYADRHEMNIGALKGSLRGLLNFFKGAARKYLSQALIQEDMMRFGFDENRAKIVASSWQAHFLALSRGIAGQVLPSLSPLPLLSLLL
;
A
#
# COMPACT_ATOMS: atom_id res chain seq x y z
N MET A 1 -4.90 17.92 14.44
CA MET A 1 -6.00 17.50 13.54
C MET A 1 -5.78 16.04 13.20
N SER A 2 -6.56 15.12 13.77
CA SER A 2 -6.60 13.74 13.31
C SER A 2 -7.22 13.73 11.93
N ALA A 3 -6.42 13.44 10.91
CA ALA A 3 -6.95 13.21 9.58
C ALA A 3 -7.72 11.88 9.62
N ASN A 4 -9.04 11.95 9.58
CA ASN A 4 -9.87 10.76 9.41
C ASN A 4 -9.70 10.29 7.96
N PHE A 5 -9.05 9.15 7.78
CA PHE A 5 -8.89 8.49 6.50
C PHE A 5 -9.89 7.36 6.35
N ARG A 6 -10.31 7.08 5.12
CA ARG A 6 -11.42 6.16 4.87
C ARG A 6 -11.00 4.72 4.97
N PHE A 7 -9.74 4.40 4.72
CA PHE A 7 -9.23 3.03 4.67
C PHE A 7 -9.23 2.29 6.02
N GLN A 8 -9.36 2.98 7.15
CA GLN A 8 -9.43 2.34 8.46
C GLN A 8 -10.46 3.05 9.36
N ASP A 9 -10.84 2.39 10.45
CA ASP A 9 -11.65 3.00 11.50
C ASP A 9 -10.73 3.58 12.58
N GLY A 10 -11.12 4.73 13.13
CA GLY A 10 -10.32 5.44 14.14
C GLY A 10 -9.08 6.14 13.57
N GLU A 11 -8.26 6.67 14.48
CA GLU A 11 -7.11 7.50 14.12
C GLU A 11 -6.00 6.70 13.42
N VAL A 12 -5.49 7.25 12.33
CA VAL A 12 -4.30 6.73 11.66
C VAL A 12 -3.08 7.07 12.50
N SER A 13 -2.24 6.07 12.78
CA SER A 13 -1.03 6.26 13.58
C SER A 13 -0.09 7.27 12.92
N ALA A 14 0.60 8.06 13.73
CA ALA A 14 1.59 9.03 13.23
C ALA A 14 2.65 8.36 12.35
N THR A 15 3.08 7.15 12.71
CA THR A 15 4.02 6.35 11.93
C THR A 15 3.49 6.03 10.54
N LEU A 16 2.25 5.58 10.41
CA LEU A 16 1.65 5.28 9.11
C LEU A 16 1.49 6.55 8.26
N ILE A 17 1.16 7.67 8.88
CA ILE A 17 1.13 8.97 8.18
C ILE A 17 2.52 9.33 7.64
N GLN A 18 3.58 9.15 8.44
CA GLN A 18 4.95 9.45 8.00
C GLN A 18 5.40 8.51 6.89
N ASP A 19 5.14 7.20 7.02
CA ASP A 19 5.44 6.20 6.00
C ASP A 19 4.82 6.55 4.64
N VAL A 20 3.54 6.93 4.63
CA VAL A 20 2.84 7.30 3.39
C VAL A 20 3.32 8.66 2.87
N LYS A 21 3.62 9.62 3.75
CA LYS A 21 4.16 10.92 3.33
C LYS A 21 5.56 10.83 2.74
N ALA A 22 6.38 9.86 3.15
CA ALA A 22 7.73 9.65 2.61
C ALA A 22 7.73 9.38 1.10
N LEU A 23 6.67 8.79 0.58
CA LEU A 23 6.47 8.53 -0.86
C LEU A 23 6.45 9.80 -1.71
N LYS A 24 6.17 10.97 -1.12
CA LYS A 24 6.20 12.26 -1.83
C LYS A 24 7.58 12.62 -2.36
N ASN A 25 8.64 12.02 -1.81
CA ASN A 25 10.01 12.27 -2.23
C ASN A 25 10.40 11.47 -3.49
N LEU A 26 9.58 10.50 -3.90
CA LEU A 26 9.80 9.71 -5.12
C LEU A 26 9.51 10.55 -6.36
N SER A 27 10.08 10.22 -7.51
CA SER A 27 9.54 10.68 -8.79
C SER A 27 8.16 10.05 -9.06
N GLU A 28 7.45 10.53 -10.08
CA GLU A 28 6.16 9.97 -10.47
C GLU A 28 6.28 8.51 -10.95
N ASP A 29 7.30 8.22 -11.76
CA ASP A 29 7.59 6.85 -12.23
C ASP A 29 7.96 5.92 -11.08
N GLN A 30 8.80 6.40 -10.16
CA GLN A 30 9.18 5.67 -8.94
C GLN A 30 7.96 5.37 -8.06
N LEU A 31 7.05 6.34 -7.90
CA LEU A 31 5.82 6.18 -7.16
C LEU A 31 4.92 5.14 -7.82
N GLU A 32 4.69 5.25 -9.13
CA GLU A 32 3.84 4.32 -9.87
C GLU A 32 4.35 2.89 -9.78
N GLU A 33 5.66 2.69 -9.98
CA GLU A 33 6.28 1.38 -9.90
C GLU A 33 6.13 0.76 -8.50
N LEU A 34 6.43 1.53 -7.44
CA LEU A 34 6.32 1.04 -6.06
C LEU A 34 4.88 0.68 -5.68
N VAL A 35 3.91 1.49 -6.13
CA VAL A 35 2.48 1.21 -5.95
C VAL A 35 2.09 -0.09 -6.66
N LYS A 36 2.55 -0.31 -7.89
CA LYS A 36 2.30 -1.55 -8.63
C LYS A 36 2.88 -2.76 -7.92
N ILE A 37 4.10 -2.67 -7.37
CA ILE A 37 4.71 -3.75 -6.58
C ILE A 37 3.81 -4.13 -5.39
N CYS A 38 3.33 -3.14 -4.62
CA CYS A 38 2.45 -3.38 -3.48
C CYS A 38 1.10 -4.00 -3.91
N LEU A 39 0.46 -3.47 -4.96
CA LEU A 39 -0.84 -3.97 -5.42
C LEU A 39 -0.74 -5.39 -6.00
N GLN A 40 0.32 -5.68 -6.76
CA GLN A 40 0.59 -7.03 -7.28
C GLN A 40 0.76 -8.03 -6.14
N PHE A 41 1.51 -7.68 -5.10
CA PHE A 41 1.63 -8.53 -3.91
C PHE A 41 0.29 -8.75 -3.22
N LEU A 42 -0.56 -7.73 -3.09
CA LEU A 42 -1.89 -7.91 -2.50
C LEU A 42 -2.80 -8.81 -3.36
N CYS A 43 -2.60 -8.86 -4.68
CA CYS A 43 -3.31 -9.77 -5.57
C CYS A 43 -2.80 -11.21 -5.49
N SER A 44 -1.48 -11.42 -5.45
CA SER A 44 -0.88 -12.77 -5.51
C SER A 44 -0.59 -13.39 -4.14
N SER A 45 -0.39 -12.57 -3.11
CA SER A 45 0.17 -12.96 -1.81
C SER A 45 1.52 -13.67 -1.87
N ASP A 46 2.24 -13.54 -2.99
CA ASP A 46 3.56 -14.14 -3.20
C ASP A 46 4.65 -13.30 -2.53
N THR A 47 5.15 -13.81 -1.41
CA THR A 47 6.13 -13.10 -0.58
C THR A 47 7.53 -13.11 -1.20
N GLU A 48 7.92 -14.18 -1.89
CA GLU A 48 9.25 -14.30 -2.49
C GLU A 48 9.40 -13.27 -3.63
N THR A 49 8.43 -13.26 -4.55
CA THR A 49 8.39 -12.28 -5.64
C THR A 49 8.31 -10.84 -5.11
N PHE A 50 7.59 -10.60 -4.01
CA PHE A 50 7.51 -9.26 -3.42
C PHE A 50 8.85 -8.78 -2.85
N VAL A 51 9.58 -9.66 -2.17
CA VAL A 51 10.92 -9.35 -1.63
C VAL A 51 11.91 -9.09 -2.77
N GLU A 52 11.91 -9.95 -3.80
CA GLU A 52 12.76 -9.79 -4.98
C GLU A 52 12.51 -8.45 -5.67
N LYS A 53 11.25 -8.15 -6.00
CA LYS A 53 10.88 -6.90 -6.68
C LYS A 53 11.17 -5.65 -5.85
N SER A 54 10.92 -5.70 -4.54
CA SER A 54 11.20 -4.57 -3.64
C SER A 54 12.69 -4.30 -3.50
N THR A 55 13.51 -5.36 -3.47
CA THR A 55 14.97 -5.25 -3.41
C THR A 55 15.52 -4.70 -4.74
N SER A 56 15.07 -5.27 -5.87
CA SER A 56 15.45 -4.77 -7.20
C SER A 56 15.04 -3.32 -7.43
N TYR A 57 13.87 -2.91 -6.94
CA TYR A 57 13.44 -1.51 -6.97
C TYR A 57 14.42 -0.63 -6.19
N ALA A 58 14.78 -1.02 -4.96
CA ALA A 58 15.69 -0.25 -4.13
C ALA A 58 17.06 -0.10 -4.80
N ASP A 59 17.61 -1.20 -5.34
CA ASP A 59 18.92 -1.19 -6.00
C ASP A 59 18.94 -0.28 -7.24
N ARG A 60 17.92 -0.38 -8.11
CA ARG A 60 17.85 0.43 -9.35
C ARG A 60 17.70 1.92 -9.09
N HIS A 61 17.05 2.30 -7.99
CA HIS A 61 16.84 3.70 -7.63
C HIS A 61 17.85 4.20 -6.58
N GLU A 62 18.90 3.42 -6.31
CA GLU A 62 19.95 3.73 -5.33
C GLU A 62 19.41 4.05 -3.92
N MET A 63 18.32 3.38 -3.55
CA MET A 63 17.63 3.58 -2.28
C MET A 63 18.07 2.55 -1.25
N ASN A 64 18.15 2.97 0.01
CA ASN A 64 18.31 2.03 1.11
C ASN A 64 17.01 1.23 1.32
N ILE A 65 17.06 -0.10 1.17
CA ILE A 65 15.88 -0.97 1.37
C ILE A 65 15.28 -0.84 2.78
N GLY A 66 16.11 -0.55 3.79
CA GLY A 66 15.66 -0.27 5.16
C GLY A 66 14.81 1.00 5.26
N ALA A 67 15.16 2.05 4.51
CA ALA A 67 14.35 3.27 4.40
C ALA A 67 13.05 3.03 3.61
N LEU A 68 13.07 2.13 2.62
CA LEU A 68 11.90 1.79 1.80
C LEU A 68 10.85 0.97 2.56
N LYS A 69 11.25 0.19 3.57
CA LYS A 69 10.34 -0.66 4.37
C LYS A 69 9.17 0.12 4.98
N GLY A 70 9.40 1.36 5.42
CA GLY A 70 8.35 2.24 5.93
C GLY A 70 7.29 2.50 4.87
N SER A 71 7.71 3.01 3.71
CA SER A 71 6.85 3.27 2.55
C SER A 71 6.07 2.04 2.08
N LEU A 72 6.73 0.88 1.96
CA LEU A 72 6.09 -0.39 1.60
C LEU A 72 5.01 -0.78 2.62
N ARG A 73 5.33 -0.74 3.92
CA ARG A 73 4.36 -0.99 4.99
C ARG A 73 3.18 -0.03 4.92
N GLY A 74 3.45 1.26 4.69
CA GLY A 74 2.44 2.30 4.58
C GLY A 74 1.44 2.03 3.46
N LEU A 75 1.95 1.76 2.25
CA LEU A 75 1.13 1.42 1.08
C LEU A 75 0.33 0.14 1.30
N LEU A 76 0.95 -0.92 1.83
CA LEU A 76 0.26 -2.19 2.07
C LEU A 76 -0.89 -2.03 3.07
N ASN A 77 -0.68 -1.29 4.16
CA ASN A 77 -1.73 -1.04 5.13
C ASN A 77 -2.86 -0.19 4.55
N PHE A 78 -2.50 0.87 3.83
CA PHE A 78 -3.46 1.73 3.14
C PHE A 78 -4.34 0.92 2.17
N PHE A 79 -3.73 0.18 1.24
CA PHE A 79 -4.49 -0.58 0.23
C PHE A 79 -5.28 -1.73 0.82
N LYS A 80 -4.78 -2.45 1.84
CA LYS A 80 -5.55 -3.49 2.54
C LYS A 80 -6.80 -2.91 3.17
N GLY A 81 -6.68 -1.77 3.85
CA GLY A 81 -7.81 -1.08 4.46
C GLY A 81 -8.81 -0.60 3.41
N ALA A 82 -8.31 0.01 2.33
CA ALA A 82 -9.14 0.47 1.22
C ALA A 82 -9.93 -0.67 0.56
N ALA A 83 -9.30 -1.84 0.43
CA ALA A 83 -9.90 -3.00 -0.21
C ALA A 83 -11.01 -3.61 0.64
N ARG A 84 -10.81 -3.72 1.96
CA ARG A 84 -11.84 -4.16 2.92
C ARG A 84 -13.07 -3.25 2.94
N LYS A 85 -12.87 -1.96 2.68
CA LYS A 85 -13.94 -0.96 2.64
C LYS A 85 -14.43 -0.66 1.22
N TYR A 86 -13.98 -1.43 0.22
CA TYR A 86 -14.38 -1.29 -1.18
C TYR A 86 -14.26 0.15 -1.71
N LEU A 87 -13.18 0.85 -1.35
CA LEU A 87 -13.00 2.24 -1.75
C LEU A 87 -12.88 2.36 -3.27
N SER A 88 -13.62 3.31 -3.85
CA SER A 88 -13.54 3.64 -5.27
C SER A 88 -12.26 4.41 -5.60
N GLN A 89 -11.90 4.45 -6.89
CA GLN A 89 -10.79 5.25 -7.40
C GLN A 89 -10.83 6.71 -6.89
N ALA A 90 -12.01 7.36 -6.90
CA ALA A 90 -12.17 8.72 -6.44
C ALA A 90 -11.82 8.88 -4.95
N LEU A 91 -12.25 7.94 -4.11
CA LEU A 91 -11.95 7.97 -2.68
C LEU A 91 -10.46 7.73 -2.37
N ILE A 92 -9.79 6.89 -3.16
CA ILE A 92 -8.33 6.71 -3.08
C ILE A 92 -7.61 8.02 -3.40
N GLN A 93 -8.00 8.67 -4.50
CA GLN A 93 -7.40 9.94 -4.92
C GLN A 93 -7.55 11.00 -3.82
N GLU A 94 -8.76 11.16 -3.26
CA GLU A 94 -9.02 12.09 -2.17
C GLU A 94 -8.19 11.77 -0.91
N ASP A 95 -8.09 10.50 -0.52
CA ASP A 95 -7.30 10.10 0.64
C ASP A 95 -5.80 10.37 0.40
N MET A 96 -5.28 10.17 -0.81
CA MET A 96 -3.90 10.57 -1.16
C MET A 96 -3.70 12.08 -1.08
N MET A 97 -4.66 12.87 -1.55
CA MET A 97 -4.59 14.34 -1.39
C MET A 97 -4.62 14.75 0.09
N ARG A 98 -5.35 14.02 0.96
CA ARG A 98 -5.33 14.24 2.43
C ARG A 98 -3.98 13.89 3.07
N PHE A 99 -3.23 12.93 2.51
CA PHE A 99 -1.83 12.71 2.89
C PHE A 99 -0.90 13.85 2.42
N GLY A 100 -1.38 14.74 1.57
CA GLY A 100 -0.68 15.92 1.08
C GLY A 100 0.05 15.69 -0.24
N PHE A 101 -0.36 14.69 -1.03
CA PHE A 101 0.08 14.54 -2.42
C PHE A 101 -0.62 15.58 -3.30
N ASP A 102 0.06 16.03 -4.34
CA ASP A 102 -0.59 16.79 -5.41
C ASP A 102 -1.55 15.90 -6.21
N GLU A 103 -2.36 16.55 -7.04
CA GLU A 103 -3.41 15.89 -7.81
C GLU A 103 -2.86 14.84 -8.78
N ASN A 104 -1.71 15.09 -9.42
CA ASN A 104 -1.17 14.18 -10.41
C ASN A 104 -0.70 12.88 -9.76
N ARG A 105 0.07 12.99 -8.67
CA ARG A 105 0.52 11.82 -7.89
C ARG A 105 -0.65 11.06 -7.28
N ALA A 106 -1.66 11.77 -6.75
CA ALA A 106 -2.87 11.13 -6.23
C ALA A 106 -3.59 10.33 -7.33
N LYS A 107 -3.64 10.86 -8.56
CA LYS A 107 -4.22 10.19 -9.72
C LYS A 107 -3.42 8.97 -10.16
N ILE A 108 -2.09 9.00 -10.09
CA ILE A 108 -1.22 7.82 -10.36
C ILE A 108 -1.57 6.66 -9.43
N VAL A 109 -1.65 6.93 -8.12
CA VAL A 109 -2.00 5.93 -7.11
C VAL A 109 -3.42 5.39 -7.35
N ALA A 110 -4.38 6.29 -7.58
CA ALA A 110 -5.78 5.94 -7.80
C ALA A 110 -6.00 5.13 -9.09
N SER A 111 -5.29 5.44 -10.16
CA SER A 111 -5.37 4.71 -11.43
C SER A 111 -4.78 3.31 -11.30
N SER A 112 -3.65 3.18 -10.62
CA SER A 112 -3.05 1.87 -10.30
C SER A 112 -3.99 1.03 -9.45
N TRP A 113 -4.64 1.64 -8.44
CA TRP A 113 -5.67 0.97 -7.64
C TRP A 113 -6.81 0.42 -8.49
N GLN A 114 -7.40 1.27 -9.35
CA GLN A 114 -8.54 0.88 -10.18
C GLN A 114 -8.20 -0.30 -11.10
N ALA A 115 -7.00 -0.33 -11.66
CA ALA A 115 -6.52 -1.43 -12.50
C ALA A 115 -6.45 -2.77 -11.75
N HIS A 116 -6.19 -2.75 -10.43
CA HIS A 116 -6.04 -3.96 -9.61
C HIS A 116 -7.29 -4.29 -8.77
N PHE A 117 -8.25 -3.36 -8.66
CA PHE A 117 -9.40 -3.48 -7.74
C PHE A 117 -10.25 -4.74 -7.99
N LEU A 118 -10.43 -5.15 -9.26
CA LEU A 118 -11.21 -6.34 -9.57
C LEU A 118 -10.52 -7.64 -9.07
N ALA A 119 -9.20 -7.72 -9.18
CA ALA A 119 -8.43 -8.87 -8.66
C ALA A 119 -8.42 -8.87 -7.12
N LEU A 120 -8.25 -7.69 -6.51
CA LEU A 120 -8.26 -7.53 -5.06
C LEU A 120 -9.62 -7.85 -4.44
N SER A 121 -10.71 -7.38 -5.04
CA SER A 121 -12.06 -7.63 -4.53
C SER A 121 -12.44 -9.11 -4.59
N ARG A 122 -11.97 -9.86 -5.60
CA ARG A 122 -12.09 -11.33 -5.66
C ARG A 122 -11.27 -12.03 -4.56
N GLY A 123 -10.04 -11.59 -4.32
CA GLY A 123 -9.19 -12.12 -3.27
C GLY A 123 -9.77 -11.91 -1.86
N ILE A 124 -10.41 -10.77 -1.62
CA ILE A 124 -11.08 -10.44 -0.35
C ILE A 124 -12.41 -11.16 -0.21
N ALA A 125 -13.20 -11.29 -1.29
CA ALA A 125 -14.41 -12.10 -1.29
C ALA A 125 -14.11 -13.59 -1.03
N GLY A 126 -12.93 -14.08 -1.42
CA GLY A 126 -12.44 -15.42 -1.09
C GLY A 126 -11.94 -15.58 0.35
N GLN A 127 -11.61 -14.48 1.05
CA GLN A 127 -11.17 -14.48 2.45
C GLN A 127 -12.32 -14.32 3.46
N VAL A 128 -13.57 -14.27 3.00
CA VAL A 128 -14.76 -14.28 3.87
C VAL A 128 -15.11 -15.73 4.27
N LEU A 129 -14.18 -16.47 4.85
CA LEU A 129 -14.45 -17.71 5.58
C LEU A 129 -13.66 -17.71 6.91
N PRO A 130 -14.29 -18.14 8.01
CA PRO A 130 -14.04 -17.61 9.35
C PRO A 130 -12.78 -18.17 10.02
N SER A 131 -12.17 -17.32 10.86
CA SER A 131 -11.29 -17.65 12.00
C SER A 131 -10.29 -18.80 11.78
N LEU A 132 -9.06 -18.46 11.37
CA LEU A 132 -7.89 -19.26 11.69
C LEU A 132 -6.84 -18.39 12.38
N SER A 133 -6.29 -18.99 13.43
CA SER A 133 -5.54 -18.43 14.55
C SER A 133 -4.33 -17.54 14.20
N PRO A 134 -3.86 -16.71 15.16
CA PRO A 134 -2.69 -15.87 14.96
C PRO A 134 -1.43 -16.73 15.00
N LEU A 135 -0.79 -16.96 13.85
CA LEU A 135 0.61 -17.33 13.85
C LEU A 135 1.46 -16.04 13.93
N PRO A 136 2.45 -15.98 14.83
CA PRO A 136 3.26 -14.79 15.02
C PRO A 136 4.19 -14.64 13.83
N LEU A 137 4.00 -13.59 13.03
CA LEU A 137 4.87 -13.21 11.91
C LEU A 137 6.32 -12.87 12.31
N LEU A 138 6.71 -13.08 13.56
CA LEU A 138 8.04 -12.79 14.11
C LEU A 138 9.05 -13.94 13.98
N SER A 139 8.63 -15.14 13.56
CA SER A 139 9.54 -16.30 13.44
C SER A 139 10.17 -16.49 12.05
N LEU A 140 9.80 -15.68 11.05
CA LEU A 140 10.33 -15.78 9.68
C LEU A 140 11.54 -14.84 9.42
N LEU A 141 12.10 -14.23 10.46
CA LEU A 141 13.28 -13.37 10.38
C LEU A 141 14.35 -13.76 11.42
N LEU A 142 14.59 -15.06 11.56
CA LEU A 142 15.83 -15.61 12.13
C LEU A 142 16.60 -16.38 11.06
#